data_AF-A0A8J6TB88-F1
#
_entry.id   AF-A0A8J6TB88-F1
#
_cell.length_a   1.000
_cell.length_b   1.000
_cell.length_c   1.000
_cell.angle_alpha   90.00
_cell.angle_beta   90.00
_cell.angle_gamma   90.00
#
_symmetry.space_group_name_H-M   'P 1'
#
loop_
_entity.id
_entity.type
_entity.pdbx_description
1 polymer ?
#
loop_
_entity_poly.entity_id
_entity_poly.type
_entity_poly.pdbx_seq_one_letter_code
_entity_poly.pdbx_strand_id
1 'polypeptide(L)'
;MMKIRIKRLKPGLIAAILCGLLFVFLFGIRLDFFQKETHSIPSPLDAVKISEKAEKISEKERWMNIFHQDRKIGYAHRCFKPENNGYCLSESVYMRINTLGTIEDIYIQTKGKLHSDLTLASFAFDLRSNIFHFKCRGKVEGKILTIFVGKQKSEISIGKELYLADAVMDAAWISGLEPDKTETFLVFDPTIMGQRPVHVTMVGRETLNIMGRRQNTKRVSIDFMGASHTAWIGEDGSVVQEEGFMGIKLKRVSRNEALSDLSVVPSQDLTEMASVASNVPIDRPDELTMLCLKMTGIKENLFLDGGRQTFENGILTICKEDIPEPSDIYASEKESLIKSRLQEPTPFIQCDHPKIRKKVSELISTDDLPPAKARKLIAWIYKNIEKRPVLSVPNALETLENRMGDCNEHAVLLAALARAAGIPAQIEAGLVYAKGRFYYHAWNVLYLGKWITADSLMGQLPADVTHIRLVRGEPDCQMDLIGVIGKVKLEILEQSR
;
A
#
# COMPACT_ATOMS: atom_id res chain seq x y z
N MET A 1 43.72 -8.65 20.34
CA MET A 1 42.29 -9.04 20.25
C MET A 1 41.43 -7.84 20.64
N MET A 2 41.03 -7.02 19.68
CA MET A 2 40.20 -5.85 19.92
C MET A 2 38.72 -6.25 19.74
N LYS A 3 37.97 -6.31 20.84
CA LYS A 3 36.54 -6.65 20.83
C LYS A 3 35.75 -5.52 20.18
N ILE A 4 35.26 -5.76 18.96
CA ILE A 4 34.32 -4.90 18.25
C ILE A 4 32.99 -4.90 19.03
N ARG A 5 32.65 -3.78 19.65
CA ARG A 5 31.33 -3.55 20.24
C ARG A 5 30.36 -3.21 19.11
N ILE A 6 29.70 -4.21 18.56
CA ILE A 6 28.51 -4.03 17.72
C ILE A 6 27.43 -3.40 18.62
N LYS A 7 27.10 -2.13 18.43
CA LYS A 7 25.89 -1.55 19.02
C LYS A 7 24.70 -2.32 18.44
N ARG A 8 24.10 -3.21 19.25
CA ARG A 8 22.83 -3.86 18.91
C ARG A 8 21.79 -2.77 18.64
N LEU A 9 21.24 -2.72 17.43
CA LEU A 9 20.02 -1.94 17.19
C LEU A 9 18.93 -2.45 18.14
N LYS A 10 18.17 -1.53 18.75
CA LYS A 10 17.09 -1.91 19.69
C LYS A 10 16.07 -2.79 18.95
N PRO A 11 15.51 -3.84 19.58
CA PRO A 11 14.50 -4.70 18.97
C PRO A 11 13.33 -3.94 18.31
N GLY A 12 12.90 -2.82 18.89
CA GLY A 12 11.83 -1.97 18.33
C GLY A 12 12.21 -1.18 17.07
N LEU A 13 13.50 -0.91 16.83
CA LEU A 13 13.95 -0.26 15.58
C LEU A 13 13.89 -1.25 14.41
N ILE A 14 14.14 -2.52 14.69
CA ILE A 14 14.05 -3.62 13.72
C ILE A 14 12.61 -3.89 13.33
N ALA A 15 11.67 -3.88 14.29
CA ALA A 15 10.25 -4.08 14.01
C ALA A 15 9.62 -2.96 13.17
N ALA A 16 10.23 -1.77 13.10
CA ALA A 16 9.65 -0.62 12.41
C ALA A 16 10.29 -0.31 11.05
N ILE A 17 11.39 -0.97 10.68
CA ILE A 17 12.07 -0.88 9.36
C ILE A 17 11.22 -1.47 8.20
N LEU A 18 10.02 -1.97 8.47
CA LEU A 18 9.50 -3.12 7.74
C LEU A 18 8.09 -3.01 7.14
N CYS A 19 7.48 -1.82 7.03
CA CYS A 19 6.02 -1.75 6.90
C CYS A 19 5.45 -1.08 5.64
N GLY A 20 6.12 -1.10 4.50
CA GLY A 20 5.49 -0.66 3.23
C GLY A 20 4.40 -1.62 2.69
N LEU A 21 4.35 -2.86 3.18
CA LEU A 21 3.68 -3.97 2.48
C LEU A 21 2.27 -4.29 2.96
N LEU A 22 1.89 -3.82 4.14
CA LEU A 22 0.69 -4.34 4.77
C LEU A 22 -0.59 -3.68 4.24
N PHE A 23 -0.56 -2.40 3.88
CA PHE A 23 -1.67 -1.77 3.15
C PHE A 23 -1.86 -2.36 1.76
N VAL A 24 -0.75 -2.55 1.05
CA VAL A 24 -0.70 -3.31 -0.20
C VAL A 24 -1.31 -4.71 -0.03
N PHE A 25 -0.97 -5.40 1.07
CA PHE A 25 -1.47 -6.72 1.37
C PHE A 25 -2.96 -6.73 1.73
N LEU A 26 -3.43 -5.78 2.56
CA LEU A 26 -4.85 -5.66 2.94
C LEU A 26 -5.73 -5.29 1.75
N PHE A 27 -5.30 -4.31 0.96
CA PHE A 27 -5.90 -3.98 -0.32
C PHE A 27 -5.87 -5.19 -1.26
N GLY A 28 -4.78 -5.95 -1.24
CA GLY A 28 -4.62 -7.18 -2.01
C GLY A 28 -5.34 -8.42 -1.53
N ILE A 29 -5.89 -8.39 -0.33
CA ILE A 29 -6.89 -9.36 0.14
C ILE A 29 -8.28 -8.91 -0.28
N ARG A 30 -8.54 -7.60 -0.36
CA ARG A 30 -9.82 -7.09 -0.88
C ARG A 30 -9.94 -7.23 -2.40
N LEU A 31 -8.79 -7.32 -3.08
CA LEU A 31 -8.64 -7.59 -4.51
C LEU A 31 -7.85 -8.89 -4.78
N ASP A 32 -7.77 -9.81 -3.82
CA ASP A 32 -7.26 -11.21 -3.91
C ASP A 32 -6.10 -11.58 -4.87
N PHE A 33 -4.82 -11.26 -4.59
CA PHE A 33 -3.69 -11.21 -5.58
C PHE A 33 -2.92 -12.50 -6.16
N PHE A 34 -1.67 -12.51 -6.64
CA PHE A 34 -0.98 -13.36 -7.70
C PHE A 34 -0.76 -14.92 -7.80
N GLN A 35 -0.78 -15.41 -9.08
CA GLN A 35 0.24 -16.25 -9.79
C GLN A 35 0.35 -15.95 -11.34
N LYS A 36 1.30 -16.57 -12.09
CA LYS A 36 2.17 -16.04 -13.21
C LYS A 36 1.66 -16.05 -14.69
N GLU A 37 1.98 -14.96 -15.44
CA GLU A 37 2.25 -14.69 -16.92
C GLU A 37 1.36 -15.31 -18.02
N THR A 38 1.05 -14.73 -19.20
CA THR A 38 1.49 -13.60 -20.05
C THR A 38 0.28 -13.16 -20.88
N HIS A 39 0.02 -11.86 -21.16
CA HIS A 39 -0.58 -11.40 -22.43
C HIS A 39 -0.40 -9.88 -22.62
N SER A 40 -0.21 -9.48 -23.87
CA SER A 40 -0.05 -8.11 -24.35
C SER A 40 -1.31 -7.27 -24.15
N ILE A 41 -1.13 -6.04 -23.66
CA ILE A 41 -2.18 -5.03 -23.42
C ILE A 41 -2.74 -4.53 -24.77
N PRO A 42 -4.05 -4.64 -25.05
CA PRO A 42 -4.70 -3.87 -26.11
C PRO A 42 -5.13 -2.49 -25.57
N SER A 43 -5.03 -1.48 -26.43
CA SER A 43 -5.51 -0.10 -26.19
C SER A 43 -7.03 -0.04 -25.93
N PRO A 44 -7.53 0.96 -25.18
CA PRO A 44 -8.92 1.00 -24.75
C PRO A 44 -9.86 1.46 -25.89
N LEU A 45 -10.81 0.60 -26.26
CA LEU A 45 -11.98 0.97 -27.06
C LEU A 45 -13.25 0.50 -26.38
N ASP A 46 -14.17 1.46 -26.27
CA ASP A 46 -15.61 1.38 -26.02
C ASP A 46 -16.12 0.77 -24.70
N ALA A 47 -16.52 1.67 -23.80
CA ALA A 47 -17.42 1.37 -22.70
C ALA A 47 -18.78 0.91 -23.26
N VAL A 48 -19.08 -0.38 -23.15
CA VAL A 48 -20.36 -0.96 -23.56
C VAL A 48 -21.42 -0.68 -22.50
N LYS A 49 -22.60 -0.24 -22.96
CA LYS A 49 -23.79 0.04 -22.14
C LYS A 49 -24.23 -1.21 -21.35
N ILE A 50 -24.19 -1.14 -20.03
CA ILE A 50 -24.61 -2.20 -19.08
C ILE A 50 -26.16 -2.35 -18.97
N SER A 51 -26.96 -1.64 -19.76
CA SER A 51 -28.36 -1.36 -19.35
C SER A 51 -29.45 -2.39 -19.69
N GLU A 52 -29.18 -3.59 -20.20
CA GLU A 52 -30.29 -4.52 -20.58
C GLU A 52 -30.18 -5.97 -20.09
N LYS A 53 -29.11 -6.35 -19.35
CA LYS A 53 -28.92 -7.73 -18.84
C LYS A 53 -28.87 -7.87 -17.32
N ALA A 54 -29.34 -6.87 -16.58
CA ALA A 54 -29.55 -7.01 -15.14
C ALA A 54 -30.78 -7.89 -14.85
N GLU A 55 -30.71 -9.19 -15.19
CA GLU A 55 -31.51 -10.18 -14.47
C GLU A 55 -31.17 -10.03 -12.99
N LYS A 56 -32.20 -9.70 -12.18
CA LYS A 56 -32.08 -9.39 -10.76
C LYS A 56 -31.18 -10.40 -10.07
N ILE A 57 -29.97 -9.98 -9.69
CA ILE A 57 -29.11 -10.80 -8.84
C ILE A 57 -29.92 -11.18 -7.61
N SER A 58 -30.10 -12.47 -7.35
CA SER A 58 -30.77 -12.93 -6.13
C SER A 58 -29.93 -12.54 -4.91
N GLU A 59 -30.57 -12.45 -3.74
CA GLU A 59 -29.80 -12.32 -2.49
C GLU A 59 -28.77 -13.46 -2.39
N LYS A 60 -27.52 -13.07 -2.13
CA LYS A 60 -26.38 -13.99 -2.04
C LYS A 60 -25.71 -13.79 -0.70
N GLU A 61 -25.56 -14.87 0.05
CA GLU A 61 -24.73 -14.94 1.25
C GLU A 61 -23.59 -15.94 1.01
N ARG A 62 -22.37 -15.53 1.36
CA ARG A 62 -21.16 -16.31 1.11
C ARG A 62 -20.22 -16.28 2.31
N TRP A 63 -19.73 -17.46 2.67
CA TRP A 63 -18.69 -17.66 3.67
C TRP A 63 -17.47 -18.28 3.01
N MET A 64 -16.29 -17.73 3.27
CA MET A 64 -15.02 -18.23 2.75
C MET A 64 -14.00 -18.36 3.86
N ASN A 65 -13.21 -19.42 3.84
CA ASN A 65 -12.00 -19.51 4.64
C ASN A 65 -10.86 -18.82 3.90
N ILE A 66 -10.06 -18.06 4.65
CA ILE A 66 -8.84 -17.42 4.17
C ILE A 66 -7.66 -18.28 4.62
N PHE A 67 -6.83 -18.68 3.67
CA PHE A 67 -5.63 -19.48 3.89
C PHE A 67 -4.39 -18.69 3.50
N HIS A 68 -3.28 -18.95 4.17
CA HIS A 68 -1.93 -18.58 3.76
C HIS A 68 -1.07 -19.84 3.73
N GLN A 69 -0.56 -20.25 2.56
CA GLN A 69 0.19 -21.50 2.37
C GLN A 69 -0.54 -22.70 2.99
N ASP A 70 -1.80 -22.91 2.59
CA ASP A 70 -2.71 -23.97 3.06
C ASP A 70 -3.12 -23.91 4.54
N ARG A 71 -2.65 -22.91 5.28
CA ARG A 71 -2.99 -22.70 6.67
C ARG A 71 -4.15 -21.72 6.80
N LYS A 72 -5.25 -22.11 7.47
CA LYS A 72 -6.36 -21.19 7.76
C LYS A 72 -5.87 -20.06 8.67
N ILE A 73 -5.98 -18.82 8.17
CA ILE A 73 -5.65 -17.60 8.91
C ILE A 73 -6.89 -16.76 9.23
N GLY A 74 -8.03 -17.04 8.62
CA GLY A 74 -9.21 -16.20 8.77
C GLY A 74 -10.43 -16.69 8.01
N TYR A 75 -11.43 -15.82 7.92
CA TYR A 75 -12.61 -15.99 7.10
C TYR A 75 -13.13 -14.66 6.56
N ALA A 76 -13.87 -14.73 5.46
CA ALA A 76 -14.64 -13.63 4.89
C ALA A 76 -16.13 -14.01 4.83
N HIS A 77 -16.99 -13.06 5.15
CA HIS A 77 -18.44 -13.16 5.04
C HIS A 77 -18.96 -12.02 4.19
N ARG A 78 -19.62 -12.36 3.07
CA ARG A 78 -20.19 -11.38 2.15
C ARG A 78 -21.70 -11.61 2.00
N CYS A 79 -22.45 -10.53 2.10
CA CYS A 79 -23.88 -10.47 1.82
C CYS A 79 -24.12 -9.45 0.70
N PHE A 80 -24.83 -9.87 -0.34
CA PHE A 80 -25.20 -9.03 -1.46
C PHE A 80 -26.72 -9.11 -1.63
N LYS A 81 -27.41 -7.97 -1.46
CA LYS A 81 -28.88 -7.91 -1.42
C LYS A 81 -29.42 -6.87 -2.41
N PRO A 82 -30.45 -7.20 -3.21
CA PRO A 82 -31.18 -6.21 -3.99
C PRO A 82 -31.88 -5.18 -3.09
N GLU A 83 -31.83 -3.90 -3.49
CA GLU A 83 -32.65 -2.82 -2.95
C GLU A 83 -33.49 -2.19 -4.09
N ASN A 84 -34.51 -1.39 -3.76
CA ASN A 84 -35.43 -0.82 -4.75
C ASN A 84 -34.72 -0.11 -5.93
N ASN A 85 -33.57 0.54 -5.69
CA ASN A 85 -32.81 1.31 -6.68
C ASN A 85 -31.34 0.86 -6.81
N GLY A 86 -31.06 -0.44 -6.64
CA GLY A 86 -29.72 -0.99 -6.81
C GLY A 86 -29.44 -2.14 -5.84
N TYR A 87 -28.29 -2.09 -5.16
CA TYR A 87 -27.84 -3.18 -4.29
C TYR A 87 -27.20 -2.68 -3.00
N CYS A 88 -27.32 -3.49 -1.96
CA CYS A 88 -26.62 -3.35 -0.70
C CYS A 88 -25.60 -4.48 -0.58
N LEU A 89 -24.33 -4.10 -0.47
CA LEU A 89 -23.20 -5.00 -0.27
C LEU A 89 -22.69 -4.83 1.16
N SER A 90 -22.50 -5.93 1.87
CA SER A 90 -21.82 -5.95 3.16
C SER A 90 -20.78 -7.06 3.16
N GLU A 91 -19.56 -6.71 3.54
CA GLU A 91 -18.46 -7.65 3.73
C GLU A 91 -17.90 -7.52 5.14
N SER A 92 -17.53 -8.65 5.73
CA SER A 92 -16.83 -8.74 7.00
C SER A 92 -15.70 -9.76 6.89
N VAL A 93 -14.48 -9.30 7.12
CA VAL A 93 -13.26 -10.11 7.07
C VAL A 93 -12.67 -10.15 8.46
N TYR A 94 -12.34 -11.35 8.93
CA TYR A 94 -11.49 -11.57 10.08
C TYR A 94 -10.27 -12.38 9.66
N MET A 95 -9.09 -11.95 10.07
CA MET A 95 -7.87 -12.74 9.85
C MET A 95 -6.82 -12.45 10.91
N ARG A 96 -5.95 -13.43 11.12
CA ARG A 96 -4.77 -13.37 11.95
C ARG A 96 -3.54 -13.50 11.09
N ILE A 97 -2.73 -12.45 11.08
CA ILE A 97 -1.49 -12.43 10.29
C ILE A 97 -0.28 -12.37 11.20
N ASN A 98 0.81 -12.96 10.73
CA ASN A 98 2.13 -12.79 11.33
C ASN A 98 2.93 -11.82 10.48
N THR A 99 3.35 -10.73 11.07
CA THR A 99 4.16 -9.73 10.42
C THR A 99 5.08 -9.11 11.45
N LEU A 100 6.36 -8.93 11.13
CA LEU A 100 7.31 -8.21 11.98
C LEU A 100 7.55 -8.92 13.32
N GLY A 101 7.50 -10.26 13.29
CA GLY A 101 7.56 -11.12 14.47
C GLY A 101 6.38 -10.96 15.43
N THR A 102 5.30 -10.29 15.01
CA THR A 102 4.11 -10.03 15.83
C THR A 102 2.87 -10.63 15.17
N ILE A 103 1.98 -11.21 15.98
CA ILE A 103 0.69 -11.73 15.53
C ILE A 103 -0.34 -10.63 15.71
N GLU A 104 -1.00 -10.25 14.62
CA GLU A 104 -2.05 -9.22 14.64
C GLU A 104 -3.38 -9.82 14.16
N ASP A 105 -4.43 -9.56 14.94
CA ASP A 105 -5.81 -9.84 14.56
C ASP A 105 -6.37 -8.61 13.83
N ILE A 106 -6.96 -8.84 12.66
CA ILE A 106 -7.50 -7.80 11.78
C ILE A 106 -8.97 -8.08 11.52
N TYR A 107 -9.78 -7.05 11.73
CA TYR A 107 -11.21 -7.05 11.43
C TYR A 107 -11.51 -5.93 10.45
N ILE A 108 -12.03 -6.29 9.29
CA ILE A 108 -12.47 -5.32 8.27
C ILE A 108 -13.96 -5.49 8.06
N GLN A 109 -14.69 -4.37 8.03
CA GLN A 109 -16.07 -4.33 7.65
C GLN A 109 -16.29 -3.26 6.59
N THR A 110 -16.86 -3.68 5.47
CA THR A 110 -17.24 -2.80 4.36
C THR A 110 -18.75 -2.89 4.18
N LYS A 111 -19.40 -1.74 4.04
CA LYS A 111 -20.80 -1.64 3.61
C LYS A 111 -20.87 -0.69 2.43
N GLY A 112 -21.43 -1.14 1.31
CA GLY A 112 -21.62 -0.36 0.11
C GLY A 112 -23.09 -0.29 -0.29
N LYS A 113 -23.54 0.90 -0.68
CA LYS A 113 -24.74 1.05 -1.51
C LYS A 113 -24.29 1.25 -2.94
N LEU A 114 -24.83 0.43 -3.83
CA LEU A 114 -24.50 0.41 -5.24
C LEU A 114 -25.73 0.77 -6.05
N HIS A 115 -25.53 1.45 -7.17
CA HIS A 115 -26.55 1.67 -8.19
C HIS A 115 -26.88 0.36 -8.92
N SER A 116 -27.91 0.37 -9.77
CA SER A 116 -28.33 -0.83 -10.53
C SER A 116 -27.28 -1.35 -11.50
N ASP A 117 -26.35 -0.50 -11.93
CA ASP A 117 -25.18 -0.84 -12.74
C ASP A 117 -23.95 -1.23 -11.88
N LEU A 118 -24.14 -1.42 -10.57
CA LEU A 118 -23.12 -1.72 -9.56
C LEU A 118 -22.10 -0.61 -9.27
N THR A 119 -22.29 0.58 -9.85
CA THR A 119 -21.44 1.72 -9.51
C THR A 119 -21.69 2.19 -8.08
N LEU A 120 -20.65 2.74 -7.46
CA LEU A 120 -20.62 3.14 -6.07
C LEU A 120 -21.50 4.36 -5.82
N ALA A 121 -22.55 4.22 -4.99
CA ALA A 121 -23.37 5.33 -4.52
C ALA A 121 -22.84 5.87 -3.19
N SER A 122 -22.60 4.99 -2.22
CA SER A 122 -21.96 5.34 -0.94
C SER A 122 -21.32 4.12 -0.28
N PHE A 123 -20.40 4.37 0.66
CA PHE A 123 -19.80 3.33 1.47
C PHE A 123 -19.60 3.76 2.93
N ALA A 124 -19.48 2.77 3.79
CA ALA A 124 -18.93 2.88 5.13
C ALA A 124 -17.90 1.76 5.32
N PHE A 125 -16.76 2.11 5.89
CA PHE A 125 -15.61 1.23 6.08
C PHE A 125 -15.10 1.35 7.51
N ASP A 126 -14.80 0.20 8.10
CA ASP A 126 -14.31 0.06 9.46
C ASP A 126 -13.21 -1.00 9.48
N LEU A 127 -11.99 -0.60 9.84
CA LEU A 127 -10.84 -1.48 10.01
C LEU A 127 -10.38 -1.39 11.46
N ARG A 128 -10.29 -2.54 12.13
CA ARG A 128 -9.80 -2.66 13.50
C ARG A 128 -8.64 -3.63 13.55
N SER A 129 -7.59 -3.24 14.26
CA SER A 129 -6.47 -4.11 14.59
C SER A 129 -5.90 -3.71 15.93
N ASN A 130 -5.99 -4.63 16.90
CA ASN A 130 -5.47 -4.44 18.26
C ASN A 130 -5.88 -3.07 18.88
N ILE A 131 -4.98 -2.09 18.91
CA ILE A 131 -5.22 -0.73 19.45
C ILE A 131 -5.67 0.30 18.41
N PHE A 132 -5.68 -0.06 17.13
CA PHE A 132 -6.01 0.83 16.01
C PHE A 132 -7.42 0.62 15.50
N HIS A 133 -8.09 1.73 15.22
CA HIS A 133 -9.42 1.76 14.65
C HIS A 133 -9.49 2.84 13.58
N PHE A 134 -9.58 2.42 12.33
CA PHE A 134 -9.80 3.32 11.21
C PHE A 134 -11.24 3.24 10.73
N LYS A 135 -11.89 4.40 10.60
CA LYS A 135 -13.26 4.52 10.09
C LYS A 135 -13.33 5.60 9.03
N CYS A 136 -13.94 5.25 7.91
CA CYS A 136 -14.29 6.23 6.91
C CYS A 136 -15.63 5.93 6.26
N ARG A 137 -16.25 6.96 5.72
CA ARG A 137 -17.49 6.86 4.94
C ARG A 137 -17.38 7.76 3.73
N GLY A 138 -18.03 7.40 2.64
CA GLY A 138 -18.04 8.23 1.47
C GLY A 138 -19.34 8.14 0.70
N LYS A 139 -19.59 9.17 -0.11
CA LYS A 139 -20.77 9.26 -0.99
C LYS A 139 -20.34 9.88 -2.31
N VAL A 140 -20.87 9.31 -3.40
CA VAL A 140 -20.72 9.86 -4.74
C VAL A 140 -21.90 10.78 -5.03
N GLU A 141 -21.60 12.01 -5.42
CA GLU A 141 -22.57 12.99 -5.92
C GLU A 141 -22.05 13.55 -7.25
N GLY A 142 -22.74 13.23 -8.35
CA GLY A 142 -22.27 13.56 -9.69
C GLY A 142 -20.92 12.89 -9.98
N LYS A 143 -19.89 13.70 -10.22
CA LYS A 143 -18.51 13.25 -10.50
C LYS A 143 -17.57 13.46 -9.31
N ILE A 144 -18.10 13.55 -8.09
CA ILE A 144 -17.30 13.81 -6.90
C ILE A 144 -17.57 12.72 -5.86
N LEU A 145 -16.51 12.04 -5.44
CA LEU A 145 -16.53 11.20 -4.26
C LEU A 145 -16.14 12.05 -3.06
N THR A 146 -17.09 12.31 -2.17
CA THR A 146 -16.81 12.93 -0.88
C THR A 146 -16.52 11.86 0.15
N ILE A 147 -15.38 11.96 0.83
CA ILE A 147 -14.92 11.04 1.86
C ILE A 147 -14.85 11.78 3.20
N PHE A 148 -15.32 11.12 4.26
CA PHE A 148 -15.24 11.60 5.62
C PHE A 148 -14.42 10.62 6.47
N VAL A 149 -13.38 11.14 7.11
CA VAL A 149 -12.56 10.45 8.11
C VAL A 149 -12.67 11.24 9.41
N GLY A 150 -13.43 10.72 10.37
CA GLY A 150 -13.81 11.50 11.56
C GLY A 150 -14.51 12.81 11.19
N LYS A 151 -13.89 13.96 11.51
CA LYS A 151 -14.37 15.31 11.16
C LYS A 151 -13.77 15.85 9.86
N GLN A 152 -12.75 15.20 9.31
CA GLN A 152 -12.09 15.64 8.09
C GLN A 152 -12.93 15.24 6.89
N LYS A 153 -12.97 16.14 5.89
CA LYS A 153 -13.65 15.95 4.62
C LYS A 153 -12.61 16.04 3.50
N SER A 154 -12.66 15.10 2.56
CA SER A 154 -11.84 15.09 1.35
C SER A 154 -12.72 14.83 0.15
N GLU A 155 -12.36 15.37 -1.01
CA GLU A 155 -13.11 15.19 -2.25
C GLU A 155 -12.17 14.65 -3.33
N ILE A 156 -12.64 13.65 -4.07
CA ILE A 156 -11.91 13.07 -5.20
C ILE A 156 -12.78 13.19 -6.44
N SER A 157 -12.24 13.76 -7.51
CA SER A 157 -12.92 13.79 -8.80
C SER A 157 -12.98 12.40 -9.42
N ILE A 158 -14.12 12.08 -10.04
CA ILE A 158 -14.41 10.80 -10.66
C ILE A 158 -14.48 11.02 -12.18
N GLY A 159 -13.52 10.45 -12.90
CA GLY A 159 -13.45 10.58 -14.37
C GLY A 159 -14.33 9.58 -15.12
N LYS A 160 -14.60 8.41 -14.52
CA LYS A 160 -15.33 7.26 -15.09
C LYS A 160 -16.17 6.58 -14.02
N GLU A 161 -17.02 5.64 -14.41
CA GLU A 161 -17.82 4.81 -13.51
C GLU A 161 -16.96 4.19 -12.41
N LEU A 162 -17.28 4.48 -11.15
CA LEU A 162 -16.49 4.07 -9.99
C LEU A 162 -17.14 2.88 -9.30
N TYR A 163 -16.37 1.83 -9.05
CA TYR A 163 -16.84 0.60 -8.40
C TYR A 163 -16.13 0.43 -7.05
N LEU A 164 -16.78 -0.24 -6.11
CA LEU A 164 -16.13 -0.68 -4.87
C LEU A 164 -15.35 -1.97 -5.15
N ALA A 165 -14.16 -2.13 -4.55
CA ALA A 165 -13.32 -3.34 -4.70
C ALA A 165 -14.12 -4.64 -4.52
N ASP A 166 -14.92 -4.69 -3.47
CA ASP A 166 -15.74 -5.84 -3.07
C ASP A 166 -16.85 -6.18 -4.10
N ALA A 167 -17.16 -5.28 -5.04
CA ALA A 167 -18.21 -5.43 -6.05
C ALA A 167 -17.68 -5.74 -7.46
N VAL A 168 -16.35 -5.70 -7.67
CA VAL A 168 -15.73 -5.85 -9.00
C VAL A 168 -16.10 -7.18 -9.64
N MET A 169 -16.13 -8.26 -8.87
CA MET A 169 -16.46 -9.59 -9.37
C MET A 169 -17.92 -9.72 -9.81
N ASP A 170 -18.83 -9.08 -9.08
CA ASP A 170 -20.23 -9.01 -9.46
C ASP A 170 -20.41 -8.16 -10.73
N ALA A 171 -19.68 -7.04 -10.84
CA ALA A 171 -19.67 -6.17 -12.03
C ALA A 171 -19.12 -6.90 -13.27
N ALA A 172 -18.01 -7.60 -13.11
CA ALA A 172 -17.43 -8.47 -14.13
C ALA A 172 -18.43 -9.54 -14.58
N TRP A 173 -19.13 -10.18 -13.66
CA TRP A 173 -20.17 -11.16 -14.02
C TRP A 173 -21.32 -10.55 -14.82
N ILE A 174 -21.90 -9.41 -14.36
CA ILE A 174 -23.02 -8.75 -15.05
C ILE A 174 -22.62 -8.24 -16.44
N SER A 175 -21.37 -7.78 -16.62
CA SER A 175 -20.88 -7.29 -17.91
C SER A 175 -20.99 -8.35 -19.03
N GLY A 176 -21.11 -9.63 -18.68
CA GLY A 176 -21.22 -10.72 -19.64
C GLY A 176 -19.87 -11.13 -20.23
N LEU A 177 -18.78 -10.97 -19.48
CA LEU A 177 -17.40 -11.33 -19.84
C LEU A 177 -17.31 -12.62 -20.68
N GLU A 178 -16.92 -12.43 -21.95
CA GLU A 178 -16.69 -13.51 -22.92
C GLU A 178 -15.23 -13.98 -22.87
N PRO A 179 -14.93 -15.23 -23.28
CA PRO A 179 -13.57 -15.75 -23.32
C PRO A 179 -12.58 -14.80 -24.02
N ASP A 180 -11.40 -14.66 -23.43
CA ASP A 180 -10.28 -13.80 -23.88
C ASP A 180 -10.58 -12.30 -23.93
N LYS A 181 -11.79 -11.86 -23.57
CA LYS A 181 -12.10 -10.44 -23.40
C LYS A 181 -11.62 -9.95 -22.04
N THR A 182 -11.13 -8.71 -22.04
CA THR A 182 -10.68 -7.99 -20.84
C THR A 182 -11.58 -6.79 -20.64
N GLU A 183 -12.22 -6.72 -19.48
CA GLU A 183 -12.99 -5.56 -19.03
C GLU A 183 -12.18 -4.76 -18.03
N THR A 184 -12.36 -3.43 -18.03
CA THR A 184 -11.63 -2.54 -17.11
C THR A 184 -12.61 -1.80 -16.21
N PHE A 185 -12.43 -1.96 -14.89
CA PHE A 185 -13.23 -1.30 -13.87
C PHE A 185 -12.39 -0.27 -13.13
N LEU A 186 -12.86 0.97 -13.00
CA LEU A 186 -12.21 1.94 -12.11
C LEU A 186 -12.68 1.68 -10.69
N VAL A 187 -11.77 1.27 -9.82
CA VAL A 187 -12.07 0.78 -8.48
C VAL A 187 -11.60 1.78 -7.44
N PHE A 188 -12.48 2.08 -6.48
CA PHE A 188 -12.13 2.76 -5.24
C PHE A 188 -12.00 1.78 -4.09
N ASP A 189 -10.93 1.91 -3.31
CA ASP A 189 -10.76 1.16 -2.07
C ASP A 189 -10.48 2.09 -0.87
N PRO A 190 -11.31 2.01 0.18
CA PRO A 190 -11.14 2.74 1.43
C PRO A 190 -9.80 2.57 2.18
N THR A 191 -9.05 1.48 1.96
CA THR A 191 -7.76 1.20 2.62
C THR A 191 -6.62 2.03 2.05
N ILE A 192 -6.74 2.49 0.80
CA ILE A 192 -5.74 3.32 0.13
C ILE A 192 -6.28 4.70 -0.25
N MET A 193 -7.60 4.93 -0.08
CA MET A 193 -8.34 6.14 -0.46
C MET A 193 -8.06 6.61 -1.89
N GLY A 194 -7.80 5.66 -2.78
CA GLY A 194 -7.40 5.90 -4.17
C GLY A 194 -8.36 5.26 -5.16
N GLN A 195 -8.34 5.79 -6.38
CA GLN A 195 -9.02 5.19 -7.54
C GLN A 195 -7.97 4.55 -8.45
N ARG A 196 -8.18 3.30 -8.85
CA ARG A 196 -7.24 2.55 -9.71
C ARG A 196 -7.99 1.63 -10.68
N PRO A 197 -7.53 1.48 -11.93
CA PRO A 197 -8.10 0.51 -12.85
C PRO A 197 -7.78 -0.91 -12.39
N VAL A 198 -8.77 -1.80 -12.49
CA VAL A 198 -8.64 -3.25 -12.36
C VAL A 198 -9.06 -3.85 -13.71
N HIS A 199 -8.23 -4.71 -14.26
CA HIS A 199 -8.51 -5.42 -15.50
C HIS A 199 -8.97 -6.84 -15.19
N VAL A 200 -10.13 -7.25 -15.69
CA VAL A 200 -10.67 -8.59 -15.49
C VAL A 200 -10.76 -9.29 -16.83
N THR A 201 -10.02 -10.36 -17.00
CA THR A 201 -9.95 -11.17 -18.22
C THR A 201 -10.61 -12.52 -17.99
N MET A 202 -11.53 -12.93 -18.86
CA MET A 202 -12.08 -14.27 -18.81
C MET A 202 -11.10 -15.25 -19.46
N VAL A 203 -10.52 -16.15 -18.68
CA VAL A 203 -9.46 -17.06 -19.16
C VAL A 203 -10.04 -18.37 -19.69
N GLY A 204 -11.12 -18.87 -19.10
CA GLY A 204 -11.69 -20.14 -19.51
C GLY A 204 -12.63 -20.74 -18.48
N ARG A 205 -12.90 -22.04 -18.60
CA ARG A 205 -13.76 -22.77 -17.67
C ARG A 205 -12.99 -23.93 -17.04
N GLU A 206 -13.22 -24.13 -15.75
CA GLU A 206 -12.62 -25.23 -14.99
C GLU A 206 -13.66 -25.87 -14.08
N THR A 207 -13.53 -27.17 -13.85
CA THR A 207 -14.37 -27.88 -12.88
C THR A 207 -13.65 -27.99 -11.55
N LEU A 208 -14.19 -27.38 -10.50
CA LEU A 208 -13.63 -27.44 -9.15
C LEU A 208 -14.48 -28.32 -8.24
N ASN A 209 -13.84 -28.90 -7.21
CA ASN A 209 -14.54 -29.56 -6.12
C ASN A 209 -14.73 -28.59 -4.95
N ILE A 210 -15.94 -28.05 -4.80
CA ILE A 210 -16.30 -27.06 -3.79
C ILE A 210 -17.34 -27.69 -2.87
N MET A 211 -17.04 -27.71 -1.56
CA MET A 211 -17.93 -28.29 -0.54
C MET A 211 -18.38 -29.73 -0.88
N GLY A 212 -17.48 -30.54 -1.45
CA GLY A 212 -17.75 -31.93 -1.83
C GLY A 212 -18.56 -32.12 -3.11
N ARG A 213 -18.84 -31.04 -3.86
CA ARG A 213 -19.55 -31.10 -5.15
C ARG A 213 -18.66 -30.61 -6.27
N ARG A 214 -18.67 -31.32 -7.40
CA ARG A 214 -18.07 -30.84 -8.65
C ARG A 214 -18.94 -29.72 -9.22
N GLN A 215 -18.34 -28.56 -9.45
CA GLN A 215 -19.00 -27.38 -10.01
C GLN A 215 -18.20 -26.89 -11.22
N ASN A 216 -18.89 -26.59 -12.31
CA ASN A 216 -18.29 -25.88 -13.43
C ASN A 216 -18.18 -24.41 -13.07
N THR A 217 -17.01 -23.83 -13.32
CA THR A 217 -16.69 -22.46 -12.94
C THR A 217 -16.08 -21.73 -14.12
N LYS A 218 -16.33 -20.41 -14.20
CA LYS A 218 -15.59 -19.49 -15.05
C LYS A 218 -14.32 -19.09 -14.32
N ARG A 219 -13.16 -19.40 -14.90
CA ARG A 219 -11.87 -18.94 -14.42
C ARG A 219 -11.60 -17.57 -15.03
N VAL A 220 -11.43 -16.58 -14.18
CA VAL A 220 -11.07 -15.21 -14.57
C VAL A 220 -9.71 -14.86 -14.01
N SER A 221 -8.91 -14.14 -14.79
CA SER A 221 -7.68 -13.51 -14.34
C SER A 221 -7.96 -12.05 -14.07
N ILE A 222 -7.43 -11.52 -12.98
CA ILE A 222 -7.66 -10.13 -12.60
C ILE A 222 -6.29 -9.48 -12.43
N ASP A 223 -5.97 -8.54 -13.31
CA ASP A 223 -4.74 -7.73 -13.26
C ASP A 223 -5.00 -6.40 -12.55
N PHE A 224 -4.22 -6.16 -11.51
CA PHE A 224 -4.16 -4.91 -10.79
C PHE A 224 -2.70 -4.43 -10.75
N MET A 225 -2.42 -3.32 -11.44
CA MET A 225 -1.10 -2.68 -11.43
C MET A 225 0.04 -3.67 -11.80
N GLY A 226 -0.20 -4.50 -12.82
CA GLY A 226 0.80 -5.43 -13.35
C GLY A 226 0.94 -6.70 -12.54
N ALA A 227 -0.10 -7.03 -11.80
CA ALA A 227 -0.13 -8.08 -10.86
C ALA A 227 -1.45 -8.83 -11.14
N SER A 228 -1.35 -10.07 -11.64
CA SER A 228 -2.45 -10.99 -12.05
C SER A 228 -2.87 -12.09 -11.05
N HIS A 229 -4.13 -12.13 -10.61
CA HIS A 229 -4.67 -13.23 -9.79
C HIS A 229 -5.73 -14.04 -10.47
N THR A 230 -6.20 -15.10 -9.81
CA THR A 230 -7.24 -15.98 -10.37
C THR A 230 -8.42 -16.11 -9.43
N ALA A 231 -9.62 -15.90 -9.97
CA ALA A 231 -10.86 -16.20 -9.30
C ALA A 231 -11.69 -17.19 -10.12
N TRP A 232 -12.48 -18.01 -9.43
CA TRP A 232 -13.39 -18.96 -10.03
C TRP A 232 -14.82 -18.60 -9.67
N ILE A 233 -15.61 -18.26 -10.69
CA ILE A 233 -17.02 -17.85 -10.55
C ILE A 233 -17.91 -19.05 -10.89
N GLY A 234 -18.79 -19.44 -9.96
CA GLY A 234 -19.81 -20.46 -10.18
C GLY A 234 -20.89 -20.04 -11.18
N GLU A 235 -21.76 -20.99 -11.54
CA GLU A 235 -22.85 -20.75 -12.52
C GLU A 235 -23.89 -19.73 -12.02
N ASP A 236 -24.04 -19.58 -10.71
CA ASP A 236 -24.89 -18.58 -10.06
C ASP A 236 -24.24 -17.17 -10.00
N GLY A 237 -23.06 -17.01 -10.59
CA GLY A 237 -22.27 -15.78 -10.55
C GLY A 237 -21.61 -15.52 -9.20
N SER A 238 -21.61 -16.47 -8.26
CA SER A 238 -20.90 -16.33 -6.99
C SER A 238 -19.45 -16.80 -7.13
N VAL A 239 -18.50 -16.08 -6.53
CA VAL A 239 -17.11 -16.52 -6.53
C VAL A 239 -16.94 -17.65 -5.50
N VAL A 240 -16.42 -18.79 -5.94
CA VAL A 240 -16.30 -20.03 -5.15
C VAL A 240 -14.89 -20.28 -4.63
N GLN A 241 -13.89 -19.71 -5.29
CA GLN A 241 -12.49 -19.77 -4.90
C GLN A 241 -11.78 -18.54 -5.46
N GLU A 242 -10.83 -18.00 -4.71
CA GLU A 242 -9.84 -17.03 -5.18
C GLU A 242 -8.45 -17.52 -4.79
N GLU A 243 -7.46 -17.32 -5.65
CA GLU A 243 -6.05 -17.59 -5.36
C GLU A 243 -5.27 -16.29 -5.49
N GLY A 244 -4.77 -15.90 -4.31
CA GLY A 244 -4.16 -14.65 -3.86
C GLY A 244 -2.61 -14.65 -3.92
N PHE A 245 -1.97 -13.48 -3.70
CA PHE A 245 -0.51 -13.38 -3.73
C PHE A 245 0.06 -13.87 -2.42
N MET A 246 1.38 -14.09 -2.38
CA MET A 246 2.04 -14.50 -1.14
C MET A 246 1.43 -15.79 -0.57
N GLY A 247 0.85 -16.66 -1.42
CA GLY A 247 0.22 -17.90 -1.01
C GLY A 247 -1.14 -17.73 -0.31
N ILE A 248 -1.80 -16.59 -0.48
CA ILE A 248 -3.16 -16.39 0.02
C ILE A 248 -4.16 -17.17 -0.85
N LYS A 249 -5.17 -17.76 -0.23
CA LYS A 249 -6.23 -18.47 -0.94
C LYS A 249 -7.53 -18.34 -0.19
N LEU A 250 -8.61 -18.02 -0.89
CA LEU A 250 -9.95 -17.99 -0.34
C LEU A 250 -10.74 -19.15 -0.93
N LYS A 251 -11.43 -19.90 -0.08
CA LYS A 251 -12.27 -21.02 -0.51
C LYS A 251 -13.64 -20.94 0.11
N ARG A 252 -14.68 -21.06 -0.72
CA ARG A 252 -16.07 -21.11 -0.25
C ARG A 252 -16.29 -22.34 0.63
N VAL A 253 -16.90 -22.09 1.78
CA VAL A 253 -17.18 -23.09 2.82
C VAL A 253 -18.54 -22.83 3.46
N SER A 254 -18.99 -23.74 4.33
CA SER A 254 -20.17 -23.49 5.16
C SER A 254 -19.87 -22.44 6.25
N ARG A 255 -20.91 -21.80 6.79
CA ARG A 255 -20.78 -20.89 7.94
C ARG A 255 -20.06 -21.54 9.13
N ASN A 256 -20.40 -22.78 9.46
CA ASN A 256 -19.81 -23.49 10.60
C ASN A 256 -18.31 -23.76 10.39
N GLU A 257 -17.92 -24.09 9.16
CA GLU A 257 -16.51 -24.30 8.80
C GLU A 257 -15.73 -22.97 8.72
N ALA A 258 -16.38 -21.88 8.31
CA ALA A 258 -15.78 -20.54 8.33
C ALA A 258 -15.48 -20.07 9.75
N LEU A 259 -16.42 -20.31 10.67
CA LEU A 259 -16.33 -19.91 12.08
C LEU A 259 -15.58 -20.91 12.96
N SER A 260 -15.02 -21.99 12.41
CA SER A 260 -14.18 -22.92 13.16
C SER A 260 -12.86 -22.27 13.59
N ASP A 261 -12.26 -22.80 14.67
CA ASP A 261 -11.06 -22.24 15.27
C ASP A 261 -9.90 -22.07 14.28
N LEU A 262 -9.15 -20.98 14.48
CA LEU A 262 -7.89 -20.77 13.79
C LEU A 262 -6.80 -21.67 14.37
N SER A 263 -5.82 -22.00 13.54
CA SER A 263 -4.67 -22.78 13.97
C SER A 263 -3.84 -22.02 15.02
N VAL A 264 -3.35 -22.72 16.05
CA VAL A 264 -2.64 -22.12 17.20
C VAL A 264 -1.23 -21.62 16.83
N VAL A 265 -0.54 -22.30 15.92
CA VAL A 265 0.77 -21.83 15.44
C VAL A 265 0.55 -20.58 14.54
N PRO A 266 1.43 -19.57 14.53
CA PRO A 266 1.29 -18.44 13.61
C PRO A 266 1.60 -18.83 12.15
N SER A 267 1.03 -18.10 11.19
CA SER A 267 1.46 -18.19 9.79
C SER A 267 2.91 -17.69 9.61
N GLN A 268 3.53 -17.93 8.45
CA GLN A 268 4.85 -17.38 8.16
C GLN A 268 4.84 -15.86 8.23
N ASP A 269 5.97 -15.25 8.61
CA ASP A 269 6.11 -13.80 8.64
C ASP A 269 6.07 -13.25 7.21
N LEU A 270 4.99 -12.54 6.90
CA LEU A 270 4.74 -11.99 5.57
C LEU A 270 5.84 -11.00 5.15
N THR A 271 6.42 -10.27 6.10
CA THR A 271 7.47 -9.29 5.81
C THR A 271 8.76 -9.98 5.44
N GLU A 272 9.15 -11.03 6.16
CA GLU A 272 10.33 -11.81 5.81
C GLU A 272 10.17 -12.45 4.44
N MET A 273 8.98 -12.98 4.13
CA MET A 273 8.69 -13.57 2.83
C MET A 273 8.76 -12.57 1.66
N ALA A 274 8.31 -11.33 1.87
CA ALA A 274 8.35 -10.30 0.83
C ALA A 274 9.73 -9.64 0.65
N SER A 275 10.60 -9.75 1.65
CA SER A 275 11.95 -9.16 1.61
C SER A 275 12.87 -9.81 0.58
N VAL A 276 13.82 -9.04 0.06
CA VAL A 276 14.81 -9.52 -0.92
C VAL A 276 16.09 -9.92 -0.19
N ALA A 277 16.58 -11.14 -0.40
CA ALA A 277 17.82 -11.58 0.22
C ALA A 277 19.02 -10.81 -0.35
N SER A 278 19.95 -10.39 0.53
CA SER A 278 21.23 -9.83 0.10
C SER A 278 22.21 -10.96 -0.22
N ASN A 279 22.99 -10.82 -1.29
CA ASN A 279 24.09 -11.73 -1.62
C ASN A 279 25.30 -11.55 -0.70
N VAL A 280 25.47 -10.37 -0.09
CA VAL A 280 26.55 -10.06 0.85
C VAL A 280 26.03 -9.31 2.08
N PRO A 281 26.64 -9.51 3.27
CA PRO A 281 26.34 -8.68 4.42
C PRO A 281 26.91 -7.26 4.26
N ILE A 282 26.11 -6.25 4.56
CA ILE A 282 26.54 -4.84 4.67
C ILE A 282 26.73 -4.48 6.14
N ASP A 283 27.99 -4.26 6.54
CA ASP A 283 28.35 -3.79 7.88
C ASP A 283 28.42 -2.26 7.93
N ARG A 284 27.73 -1.64 8.89
CA ARG A 284 27.67 -0.17 9.06
C ARG A 284 27.22 0.54 7.78
N PRO A 285 25.97 0.30 7.32
CA PRO A 285 25.44 0.88 6.07
C PRO A 285 25.49 2.42 6.08
N ASP A 286 25.41 3.03 7.25
CA ASP A 286 25.49 4.47 7.47
C ASP A 286 26.83 5.11 7.06
N GLU A 287 27.91 4.32 7.01
CA GLU A 287 29.23 4.76 6.58
C GLU A 287 29.48 4.63 5.07
N LEU A 288 28.59 3.97 4.33
CA LEU A 288 28.77 3.83 2.89
C LEU A 288 28.46 5.15 2.17
N THR A 289 29.29 5.50 1.20
CA THR A 289 29.12 6.65 0.31
C THR A 289 28.59 6.25 -1.06
N MET A 290 28.76 5.00 -1.46
CA MET A 290 28.20 4.47 -2.70
C MET A 290 27.83 2.98 -2.58
N LEU A 291 26.73 2.61 -3.23
CA LEU A 291 26.28 1.22 -3.43
C LEU A 291 25.95 1.01 -4.90
N CYS A 292 26.53 -0.01 -5.51
CA CYS A 292 26.25 -0.43 -6.88
C CYS A 292 25.67 -1.85 -6.85
N LEU A 293 24.52 -2.04 -7.50
CA LEU A 293 23.82 -3.31 -7.54
C LEU A 293 23.22 -3.59 -8.90
N LYS A 294 23.11 -4.88 -9.25
CA LYS A 294 22.31 -5.36 -10.36
C LYS A 294 20.89 -5.63 -9.88
N MET A 295 19.92 -5.17 -10.65
CA MET A 295 18.50 -5.34 -10.34
C MET A 295 17.78 -6.05 -11.49
N THR A 296 17.01 -7.09 -11.15
CA THR A 296 16.19 -7.85 -12.12
C THR A 296 14.78 -8.07 -11.59
N GLY A 297 13.84 -8.44 -12.47
CA GLY A 297 12.43 -8.67 -12.08
C GLY A 297 11.63 -7.38 -11.86
N ILE A 298 12.06 -6.27 -12.46
CA ILE A 298 11.41 -4.95 -12.42
C ILE A 298 10.65 -4.65 -13.72
N LYS A 299 9.55 -3.90 -13.62
CA LYS A 299 8.77 -3.37 -14.76
C LYS A 299 9.10 -1.89 -15.02
N GLU A 300 8.65 -1.36 -16.17
CA GLU A 300 9.00 -0.03 -16.69
C GLU A 300 8.50 1.19 -15.90
N ASN A 301 7.67 1.02 -14.86
CA ASN A 301 7.01 2.14 -14.16
C ASN A 301 7.67 2.55 -12.83
N LEU A 302 8.89 2.09 -12.55
CA LEU A 302 9.60 2.42 -11.31
C LEU A 302 10.44 3.70 -11.45
N PHE A 303 10.53 4.46 -10.35
CA PHE A 303 11.31 5.69 -10.29
C PHE A 303 12.76 5.42 -9.83
N LEU A 304 13.52 4.77 -10.70
CA LEU A 304 14.86 4.28 -10.41
C LEU A 304 15.98 5.28 -10.69
N ASP A 305 15.72 6.29 -11.52
CA ASP A 305 16.71 7.27 -11.97
C ASP A 305 16.41 8.68 -11.42
N GLY A 306 17.47 9.44 -11.12
CA GLY A 306 17.42 10.84 -10.72
C GLY A 306 17.69 11.10 -9.25
N GLY A 307 18.36 12.23 -8.99
CA GLY A 307 18.84 12.60 -7.66
C GLY A 307 20.06 11.77 -7.28
N ARG A 308 19.94 10.97 -6.22
CA ARG A 308 21.03 10.14 -5.69
C ARG A 308 21.22 8.80 -6.39
N GLN A 309 20.30 8.44 -7.30
CA GLN A 309 20.30 7.16 -8.01
C GLN A 309 20.48 7.35 -9.51
N THR A 310 21.22 6.44 -10.13
CA THR A 310 21.35 6.31 -11.58
C THR A 310 21.07 4.87 -11.98
N PHE A 311 20.17 4.65 -12.94
CA PHE A 311 19.80 3.32 -13.39
C PHE A 311 20.09 3.12 -14.89
N GLU A 312 21.09 2.31 -15.19
CA GLU A 312 21.54 2.06 -16.57
C GLU A 312 21.79 0.57 -16.79
N ASN A 313 21.23 0.01 -17.88
CA ASN A 313 21.47 -1.37 -18.31
C ASN A 313 21.27 -2.44 -17.21
N GLY A 314 20.29 -2.25 -16.31
CA GLY A 314 20.02 -3.18 -15.20
C GLY A 314 20.91 -2.99 -13.97
N ILE A 315 21.80 -1.98 -13.99
CA ILE A 315 22.67 -1.61 -12.89
C ILE A 315 22.14 -0.33 -12.26
N LEU A 316 21.96 -0.37 -10.93
CA LEU A 316 21.58 0.77 -10.12
C LEU A 316 22.79 1.21 -9.28
N THR A 317 23.19 2.48 -9.43
CA THR A 317 24.20 3.10 -8.60
C THR A 317 23.55 4.15 -7.71
N ILE A 318 23.83 4.08 -6.41
CA ILE A 318 23.31 4.98 -5.39
C ILE A 318 24.47 5.67 -4.70
N CYS A 319 24.53 6.99 -4.78
CA CYS A 319 25.53 7.81 -4.09
C CYS A 319 24.90 8.51 -2.88
N LYS A 320 25.68 8.77 -1.84
CA LYS A 320 25.22 9.53 -0.67
C LYS A 320 25.23 11.03 -0.99
N GLU A 321 24.16 11.75 -0.65
CA GLU A 321 24.11 13.19 -0.90
C GLU A 321 24.92 13.98 0.15
N ASP A 322 25.65 15.00 -0.28
CA ASP A 322 26.21 15.97 0.67
C ASP A 322 25.12 16.90 1.20
N ILE A 323 25.18 17.29 2.47
CA ILE A 323 24.27 18.31 3.00
C ILE A 323 24.62 19.67 2.38
N PRO A 324 23.66 20.44 1.83
CA PRO A 324 23.94 21.74 1.23
C PRO A 324 24.49 22.73 2.26
N GLU A 325 25.47 23.51 1.83
CA GLU A 325 26.01 24.65 2.58
C GLU A 325 25.09 25.87 2.42
N PRO A 326 25.16 26.89 3.30
CA PRO A 326 24.30 28.07 3.21
C PRO A 326 24.28 28.74 1.82
N SER A 327 25.40 28.74 1.09
CA SER A 327 25.50 29.28 -0.27
C SER A 327 24.60 28.58 -1.29
N ASP A 328 24.36 27.28 -1.13
CA ASP A 328 23.55 26.48 -2.05
C ASP A 328 22.05 26.78 -1.92
N ILE A 329 21.64 27.29 -0.75
CA ILE A 329 20.24 27.54 -0.40
C ILE A 329 19.70 28.76 -1.15
N TYR A 330 20.54 29.77 -1.37
CA TYR A 330 20.17 31.05 -1.99
C TYR A 330 20.27 31.03 -3.53
N ALA A 331 20.76 29.94 -4.15
CA ALA A 331 21.03 29.89 -5.59
C ALA A 331 19.83 29.39 -6.45
N SER A 332 18.72 28.94 -5.86
CA SER A 332 17.71 28.13 -6.57
C SER A 332 16.31 28.75 -6.70
N GLU A 333 16.18 29.87 -7.41
CA GLU A 333 14.87 30.47 -7.76
C GLU A 333 14.06 29.66 -8.81
N LYS A 334 14.67 28.65 -9.46
CA LYS A 334 14.14 28.07 -10.71
C LYS A 334 13.10 26.95 -10.60
N GLU A 335 12.49 26.73 -9.43
CA GLU A 335 11.50 25.64 -9.24
C GLU A 335 10.32 26.05 -8.32
N SER A 336 9.84 27.29 -8.39
CA SER A 336 8.90 27.84 -7.39
C SER A 336 7.53 27.14 -7.35
N LEU A 337 6.98 26.70 -8.49
CA LEU A 337 5.63 26.13 -8.59
C LEU A 337 5.53 24.67 -8.12
N ILE A 338 6.55 23.85 -8.38
CA ILE A 338 6.58 22.45 -7.90
C ILE A 338 6.82 22.44 -6.39
N LYS A 339 7.71 23.32 -5.91
CA LYS A 339 7.98 23.49 -4.48
C LYS A 339 6.75 23.96 -3.70
N SER A 340 5.93 24.86 -4.27
CA SER A 340 4.72 25.35 -3.60
C SER A 340 3.67 24.24 -3.43
N ARG A 341 3.44 23.41 -4.46
CA ARG A 341 2.51 22.26 -4.37
C ARG A 341 2.99 21.23 -3.35
N LEU A 342 4.30 21.00 -3.26
CA LEU A 342 4.90 20.07 -2.30
C LEU A 342 4.98 20.63 -0.87
N GLN A 343 4.33 21.76 -0.61
CA GLN A 343 4.07 22.33 0.72
C GLN A 343 2.57 22.30 1.07
N GLU A 344 1.69 21.97 0.13
CA GLU A 344 0.23 21.91 0.34
C GLU A 344 -0.18 20.68 1.16
N PRO A 345 -1.29 20.78 1.92
CA PRO A 345 -1.84 19.66 2.67
C PRO A 345 -2.49 18.62 1.76
N THR A 346 -2.41 17.35 2.15
CA THR A 346 -3.16 16.25 1.53
C THR A 346 -3.96 15.51 2.60
N PRO A 347 -4.91 14.62 2.24
CA PRO A 347 -5.71 13.89 3.23
C PRO A 347 -4.88 13.12 4.27
N PHE A 348 -3.65 12.73 3.93
CA PHE A 348 -2.73 12.00 4.81
C PHE A 348 -1.64 12.89 5.45
N ILE A 349 -1.36 14.05 4.85
CA ILE A 349 -0.30 14.99 5.24
C ILE A 349 -0.97 16.33 5.61
N GLN A 350 -1.56 16.41 6.81
CA GLN A 350 -2.32 17.59 7.25
C GLN A 350 -1.42 18.72 7.78
N CYS A 351 -0.51 19.23 6.95
CA CYS A 351 0.49 20.23 7.33
C CYS A 351 -0.10 21.60 7.75
N ASP A 352 -1.33 21.90 7.34
CA ASP A 352 -2.06 23.12 7.69
C ASP A 352 -2.75 23.04 9.06
N HIS A 353 -2.82 21.85 9.66
CA HIS A 353 -3.55 21.63 10.91
C HIS A 353 -2.90 22.40 12.08
N PRO A 354 -3.69 23.08 12.96
CA PRO A 354 -3.15 23.91 14.04
C PRO A 354 -2.20 23.17 15.00
N LYS A 355 -2.45 21.89 15.29
CA LYS A 355 -1.57 21.08 16.16
C LYS A 355 -0.20 20.81 15.51
N ILE A 356 -0.16 20.61 14.19
CA ILE A 356 1.07 20.38 13.44
C ILE A 356 1.89 21.67 13.41
N ARG A 357 1.27 22.80 13.03
CA ARG A 357 1.91 24.13 13.03
C ARG A 357 2.44 24.52 14.41
N LYS A 358 1.65 24.28 15.47
CA LYS A 358 2.09 24.50 16.85
C LYS A 358 3.33 23.66 17.16
N LYS A 359 3.33 22.37 16.82
CA LYS A 359 4.49 21.52 17.04
C LYS A 359 5.72 22.03 16.31
N VAL A 360 5.59 22.47 15.05
CA VAL A 360 6.71 23.07 14.32
C VAL A 360 7.26 24.29 15.06
N SER A 361 6.40 25.22 15.49
CA SER A 361 6.84 26.42 16.23
C SER A 361 7.55 26.13 17.56
N GLU A 362 7.30 24.97 18.18
CA GLU A 362 8.01 24.53 19.39
C GLU A 362 9.38 23.92 19.08
N LEU A 363 9.62 23.45 17.85
CA LEU A 363 10.82 22.70 17.46
C LEU A 363 11.86 23.53 16.72
N ILE A 364 11.45 24.58 16.00
CA ILE A 364 12.34 25.35 15.12
C ILE A 364 12.29 26.85 15.44
N SER A 365 13.40 27.54 15.16
CA SER A 365 13.47 29.01 15.13
C SER A 365 13.19 29.51 13.71
N THR A 366 12.73 30.76 13.59
CA THR A 366 12.58 31.43 12.29
C THR A 366 13.90 31.55 11.55
N ASP A 367 15.01 31.69 12.29
CA ASP A 367 16.36 31.90 11.77
C ASP A 367 17.06 30.59 11.35
N ASP A 368 16.44 29.44 11.62
CA ASP A 368 17.03 28.16 11.23
C ASP A 368 17.02 28.00 9.69
N LEU A 369 18.17 27.65 9.12
CA LEU A 369 18.26 27.22 7.73
C LEU A 369 17.57 25.86 7.53
N PRO A 370 17.10 25.53 6.30
CA PRO A 370 16.42 24.27 6.02
C PRO A 370 17.12 22.99 6.55
N PRO A 371 18.46 22.79 6.41
CA PRO A 371 19.12 21.63 6.98
C PRO A 371 19.02 21.56 8.53
N ALA A 372 19.08 22.71 9.20
CA ALA A 372 18.95 22.77 10.66
C ALA A 372 17.51 22.44 11.10
N LYS A 373 16.51 22.99 10.39
CA LYS A 373 15.08 22.64 10.60
C LYS A 373 14.87 21.13 10.44
N ALA A 374 15.32 20.55 9.32
CA ALA A 374 15.18 19.12 9.05
C ALA A 374 15.80 18.25 10.16
N ARG A 375 17.02 18.56 10.62
CA ARG A 375 17.67 17.84 11.73
C ARG A 375 16.85 17.87 13.01
N LYS A 376 16.30 19.03 13.40
CA LYS A 376 15.48 19.17 14.61
C LYS A 376 14.19 18.35 14.52
N LEU A 377 13.52 18.41 13.37
CA LEU A 377 12.29 17.64 13.12
C LEU A 377 12.55 16.12 13.18
N ILE A 378 13.56 15.63 12.45
CA ILE A 378 13.96 14.22 12.42
C ILE A 378 14.34 13.72 13.81
N ALA A 379 15.19 14.47 14.52
CA ALA A 379 15.63 14.09 15.86
C ALA A 379 14.46 14.02 16.85
N TRP A 380 13.50 14.94 16.74
CA TRP A 380 12.31 14.91 17.59
C TRP A 380 11.41 13.72 17.28
N ILE A 381 11.12 13.44 16.00
CA ILE A 381 10.31 12.27 15.61
C ILE A 381 10.98 10.99 16.10
N TYR A 382 12.26 10.81 15.78
CA TYR A 382 13.05 9.62 16.14
C TYR A 382 13.03 9.34 17.65
N LYS A 383 13.01 10.38 18.47
CA LYS A 383 12.99 10.29 19.94
C LYS A 383 11.58 10.12 20.53
N ASN A 384 10.55 10.73 19.94
CA ASN A 384 9.24 10.90 20.58
C ASN A 384 8.11 10.09 19.94
N ILE A 385 8.36 9.43 18.81
CA ILE A 385 7.42 8.51 18.18
C ILE A 385 7.93 7.08 18.42
N GLU A 386 7.10 6.29 19.10
CA GLU A 386 7.32 4.88 19.32
C GLU A 386 7.30 4.13 17.99
N LYS A 387 8.32 3.32 17.77
CA LYS A 387 8.51 2.48 16.59
C LYS A 387 7.73 1.20 16.79
N ARG A 388 6.52 1.15 16.25
CA ARG A 388 5.59 0.06 16.46
C ARG A 388 4.83 -0.20 15.17
N PRO A 389 4.65 -1.47 14.75
CA PRO A 389 3.76 -1.81 13.65
C PRO A 389 2.36 -1.25 13.90
N VAL A 390 1.82 -0.51 12.92
CA VAL A 390 0.50 0.09 13.02
C VAL A 390 -0.31 -0.28 11.79
N LEU A 391 -1.49 -0.86 12.02
CA LEU A 391 -2.39 -1.24 10.93
C LEU A 391 -3.48 -0.17 10.79
N SER A 392 -3.10 1.04 10.41
CA SER A 392 -4.02 2.14 10.13
C SER A 392 -3.63 2.90 8.86
N VAL A 393 -4.62 3.43 8.15
CA VAL A 393 -4.34 4.30 7.00
C VAL A 393 -3.47 5.47 7.46
N PRO A 394 -2.28 5.73 6.86
CA PRO A 394 -1.32 6.67 7.40
C PRO A 394 -1.91 8.07 7.56
N ASN A 395 -1.75 8.65 8.76
CA ASN A 395 -2.32 9.95 9.10
C ASN A 395 -1.35 10.74 9.99
N ALA A 396 -0.84 11.86 9.47
CA ALA A 396 0.16 12.66 10.20
C ALA A 396 -0.37 13.23 11.52
N LEU A 397 -1.63 13.67 11.55
CA LEU A 397 -2.25 14.21 12.76
C LEU A 397 -2.43 13.14 13.84
N GLU A 398 -2.98 11.98 13.47
CA GLU A 398 -3.15 10.86 14.42
C GLU A 398 -1.80 10.35 14.92
N THR A 399 -0.78 10.28 14.06
CA THR A 399 0.58 9.91 14.47
C THR A 399 1.14 10.88 15.52
N LEU A 400 0.94 12.19 15.31
CA LEU A 400 1.37 13.22 16.27
C LEU A 400 0.68 13.07 17.63
N GLU A 401 -0.60 12.68 17.64
CA GLU A 401 -1.42 12.52 18.84
C GLU A 401 -1.14 11.22 19.58
N ASN A 402 -1.07 10.10 18.85
CA ASN A 402 -0.92 8.74 19.38
C ASN A 402 0.53 8.40 19.76
N ARG A 403 1.52 9.14 19.23
CA ARG A 403 2.94 8.97 19.55
C ARG A 403 3.53 7.61 19.19
N MET A 404 2.94 6.93 18.22
CA MET A 404 3.40 5.62 17.75
C MET A 404 3.09 5.45 16.26
N GLY A 405 3.87 4.63 15.59
CA GLY A 405 3.77 4.45 14.15
C GLY A 405 4.86 3.56 13.58
N ASP A 406 4.64 3.06 12.37
CA ASP A 406 5.67 2.41 11.57
C ASP A 406 6.28 3.38 10.55
N CYS A 407 6.96 2.86 9.51
CA CYS A 407 7.59 3.69 8.48
C CYS A 407 6.62 4.64 7.79
N ASN A 408 5.37 4.25 7.58
CA ASN A 408 4.38 5.11 6.93
C ASN A 408 3.99 6.28 7.82
N GLU A 409 3.64 6.03 9.08
CA GLU A 409 3.34 7.08 10.06
C GLU A 409 4.51 8.05 10.25
N HIS A 410 5.74 7.52 10.32
CA HIS A 410 6.95 8.34 10.42
C HIS A 410 7.16 9.20 9.17
N ALA A 411 6.92 8.64 7.98
CA ALA A 411 7.08 9.34 6.71
C ALA A 411 6.02 10.44 6.49
N VAL A 412 4.74 10.16 6.77
CA VAL A 412 3.67 11.16 6.65
C VAL A 412 3.81 12.26 7.70
N LEU A 413 4.23 11.92 8.94
CA LEU A 413 4.47 12.92 9.98
C LEU A 413 5.67 13.82 9.66
N LEU A 414 6.78 13.25 9.18
CA LEU A 414 7.94 14.06 8.75
C LEU A 414 7.56 14.96 7.59
N ALA A 415 6.83 14.45 6.59
CA ALA A 415 6.33 15.28 5.49
C ALA A 415 5.45 16.44 6.01
N ALA A 416 4.50 16.17 6.91
CA ALA A 416 3.61 17.20 7.44
C ALA A 416 4.36 18.29 8.23
N LEU A 417 5.30 17.90 9.09
CA LEU A 417 6.13 18.83 9.86
C LEU A 417 7.09 19.62 8.97
N ALA A 418 7.68 18.98 7.96
CA ALA A 418 8.56 19.64 6.99
C ALA A 418 7.80 20.67 6.15
N ARG A 419 6.64 20.29 5.59
CA ARG A 419 5.79 21.20 4.80
C ARG A 419 5.31 22.39 5.63
N ALA A 420 4.89 22.15 6.88
CA ALA A 420 4.51 23.20 7.82
C ALA A 420 5.68 24.11 8.22
N ALA A 421 6.92 23.64 8.11
CA ALA A 421 8.15 24.42 8.31
C ALA A 421 8.63 25.14 7.03
N GLY A 422 7.87 25.06 5.93
CA GLY A 422 8.22 25.65 4.64
C GLY A 422 9.25 24.84 3.83
N ILE A 423 9.47 23.57 4.17
CA ILE A 423 10.37 22.67 3.46
C ILE A 423 9.52 21.80 2.51
N PRO A 424 9.69 21.91 1.18
CA PRO A 424 9.08 20.97 0.25
C PRO A 424 9.50 19.54 0.58
N ALA A 425 8.52 18.65 0.69
CA ALA A 425 8.75 17.28 1.13
C ALA A 425 7.88 16.29 0.36
N GLN A 426 8.46 15.15 -0.01
CA GLN A 426 7.77 14.01 -0.63
C GLN A 426 8.06 12.74 0.14
N ILE A 427 7.23 11.72 -0.08
CA ILE A 427 7.47 10.36 0.41
C ILE A 427 8.13 9.57 -0.72
N GLU A 428 9.12 8.78 -0.34
CA GLU A 428 9.73 7.76 -1.19
C GLU A 428 9.47 6.40 -0.55
N ALA A 429 9.28 5.39 -1.39
CA ALA A 429 9.19 4.02 -0.91
C ALA A 429 9.98 3.09 -1.83
N GLY A 430 10.44 1.99 -1.25
CA GLY A 430 11.34 1.07 -1.92
C GLY A 430 11.93 0.11 -0.91
N LEU A 431 13.24 -0.14 -0.98
CA LEU A 431 13.93 -1.15 -0.18
C LEU A 431 15.02 -0.54 0.70
N VAL A 432 15.18 -1.05 1.93
CA VAL A 432 16.26 -0.70 2.87
C VAL A 432 16.94 -1.96 3.40
N TYR A 433 18.26 -1.93 3.53
CA TYR A 433 19.00 -3.07 4.07
C TYR A 433 18.89 -3.16 5.59
N ALA A 434 18.51 -4.34 6.09
CA ALA A 434 18.63 -4.72 7.48
C ALA A 434 18.87 -6.22 7.61
N LYS A 435 19.72 -6.64 8.56
CA LYS A 435 19.91 -8.06 8.92
C LYS A 435 20.16 -9.02 7.73
N GLY A 436 20.95 -8.60 6.74
CA GLY A 436 21.29 -9.44 5.58
C GLY A 436 20.21 -9.49 4.49
N ARG A 437 19.17 -8.66 4.58
CA ARG A 437 18.05 -8.62 3.64
C ARG A 437 17.65 -7.17 3.35
N PHE A 438 16.95 -6.97 2.25
CA PHE A 438 16.37 -5.70 1.85
C PHE A 438 14.86 -5.77 2.07
N TYR A 439 14.35 -4.84 2.86
CA TYR A 439 12.96 -4.79 3.29
C TYR A 439 12.25 -3.57 2.73
N TYR A 440 10.95 -3.72 2.47
CA TYR A 440 10.15 -2.62 1.97
C TYR A 440 9.93 -1.56 3.04
N HIS A 441 10.23 -0.32 2.68
CA HIS A 441 10.28 0.80 3.61
C HIS A 441 9.77 2.08 2.95
N ALA A 442 9.31 3.03 3.78
CA ALA A 442 8.89 4.36 3.38
C ALA A 442 9.70 5.42 4.16
N TRP A 443 10.22 6.41 3.44
CA TRP A 443 11.00 7.52 3.98
C TRP A 443 10.67 8.82 3.23
N ASN A 444 11.46 9.87 3.39
CA ASN A 444 11.21 11.16 2.77
C ASN A 444 12.37 11.66 1.92
N VAL A 445 12.06 12.53 0.97
CA VAL A 445 13.04 13.41 0.33
C VAL A 445 12.63 14.86 0.58
N LEU A 446 13.58 15.66 1.08
CA LEU A 446 13.37 17.04 1.53
C LEU A 446 14.17 17.99 0.65
N TYR A 447 13.58 19.12 0.27
CA TYR A 447 14.30 20.15 -0.46
C TYR A 447 15.01 21.12 0.49
N LEU A 448 16.33 20.96 0.63
CA LEU A 448 17.17 21.74 1.57
C LEU A 448 18.08 22.77 0.87
N GLY A 449 17.79 23.10 -0.39
CA GLY A 449 18.70 23.74 -1.36
C GLY A 449 18.98 22.78 -2.53
N LYS A 450 18.97 21.49 -2.23
CA LYS A 450 18.84 20.35 -3.15
C LYS A 450 17.99 19.26 -2.50
N TRP A 451 17.54 18.28 -3.27
CA TRP A 451 16.78 17.14 -2.75
C TRP A 451 17.70 16.22 -1.94
N ILE A 452 17.39 16.04 -0.66
CA ILE A 452 18.14 15.21 0.29
C ILE A 452 17.19 14.18 0.89
N THR A 453 17.57 12.91 0.81
CA THR A 453 16.86 11.81 1.47
C THR A 453 16.94 11.91 2.99
N ALA A 454 15.85 11.61 3.68
CA ALA A 454 15.71 11.71 5.12
C ALA A 454 14.84 10.58 5.65
N ASP A 455 15.29 9.93 6.73
CA ASP A 455 14.52 8.89 7.40
C ASP A 455 14.36 9.23 8.88
N SER A 456 13.13 9.62 9.27
CA SER A 456 12.79 9.94 10.67
C SER A 456 12.66 8.71 11.57
N LEU A 457 12.40 7.54 11.00
CA LEU A 457 12.34 6.27 11.70
C LEU A 457 13.73 5.75 12.05
N MET A 458 14.70 5.90 11.14
CA MET A 458 16.10 5.53 11.37
C MET A 458 16.93 6.69 11.94
N GLY A 459 16.40 7.91 11.97
CA GLY A 459 17.08 9.10 12.48
C GLY A 459 18.22 9.57 11.57
N GLN A 460 18.08 9.38 10.26
CA GLN A 460 19.13 9.62 9.26
C GLN A 460 18.86 10.89 8.42
N LEU A 461 19.92 11.65 8.16
CA LEU A 461 19.96 12.77 7.23
C LEU A 461 21.42 13.02 6.78
N PRO A 462 21.80 12.73 5.51
CA PRO A 462 21.00 12.01 4.53
C PRO A 462 20.72 10.56 4.96
N ALA A 463 19.72 9.91 4.36
CA ALA A 463 19.55 8.47 4.51
C ALA A 463 20.75 7.70 3.90
N ASP A 464 21.09 6.53 4.43
CA ASP A 464 22.20 5.75 3.90
C ASP A 464 21.93 5.22 2.46
N VAL A 465 22.98 4.79 1.75
CA VAL A 465 22.87 4.33 0.34
C VAL A 465 22.15 2.99 0.17
N THR A 466 21.72 2.36 1.27
CA THR A 466 20.90 1.14 1.19
C THR A 466 19.42 1.44 0.99
N HIS A 467 19.02 2.71 1.04
CA HIS A 467 17.69 3.20 0.68
C HIS A 467 17.54 3.24 -0.84
N ILE A 468 17.05 2.14 -1.40
CA ILE A 468 16.77 1.96 -2.82
C ILE A 468 15.35 2.42 -3.12
N ARG A 469 15.19 3.62 -3.66
CA ARG A 469 13.92 4.16 -4.13
C ARG A 469 13.40 3.36 -5.32
N LEU A 470 12.15 2.95 -5.20
CA LEU A 470 11.38 2.33 -6.29
C LEU A 470 10.24 3.24 -6.75
N VAL A 471 9.64 4.00 -5.83
CA VAL A 471 8.52 4.92 -6.11
C VAL A 471 8.68 6.22 -5.32
N ARG A 472 8.07 7.30 -5.82
CA ARG A 472 8.07 8.62 -5.17
C ARG A 472 6.72 9.29 -5.37
N GLY A 473 6.16 9.86 -4.30
CA GLY A 473 4.91 10.61 -4.38
C GLY A 473 4.18 10.70 -3.05
N GLU A 474 2.87 10.85 -3.13
CA GLU A 474 1.97 10.74 -1.97
C GLU A 474 1.78 9.25 -1.59
N PRO A 475 1.18 8.92 -0.44
CA PRO A 475 1.06 7.53 0.02
C PRO A 475 0.42 6.55 -0.98
N ASP A 476 -0.42 7.02 -1.89
CA ASP A 476 -1.07 6.19 -2.91
C ASP A 476 -0.11 5.70 -4.01
N CYS A 477 1.02 6.38 -4.23
CA CYS A 477 2.09 5.92 -5.13
C CYS A 477 2.81 4.67 -4.62
N GLN A 478 2.71 4.35 -3.32
CA GLN A 478 3.27 3.11 -2.79
C GLN A 478 2.60 1.85 -3.36
N MET A 479 1.41 1.98 -3.95
CA MET A 479 0.74 0.86 -4.62
C MET A 479 1.45 0.41 -5.90
N ASP A 480 2.31 1.24 -6.49
CA ASP A 480 3.15 0.79 -7.62
C ASP A 480 4.16 -0.31 -7.19
N LEU A 481 4.36 -0.49 -5.87
CA LEU A 481 5.17 -1.59 -5.32
C LEU A 481 4.49 -2.97 -5.46
N ILE A 482 3.16 -3.05 -5.60
CA ILE A 482 2.44 -4.34 -5.71
C ILE A 482 3.01 -5.21 -6.83
N GLY A 483 3.28 -4.58 -7.98
CA GLY A 483 3.74 -5.27 -9.18
C GLY A 483 5.13 -5.92 -9.04
N VAL A 484 5.92 -5.52 -8.05
CA VAL A 484 7.35 -5.87 -7.91
C VAL A 484 7.66 -6.76 -6.71
N ILE A 485 6.76 -6.83 -5.72
CA ILE A 485 6.92 -7.68 -4.54
C ILE A 485 7.03 -9.15 -4.94
N GLY A 486 8.04 -9.83 -4.38
CA GLY A 486 8.36 -11.23 -4.69
C GLY A 486 8.98 -11.47 -6.07
N LYS A 487 9.11 -10.43 -6.92
CA LYS A 487 9.73 -10.53 -8.25
C LYS A 487 11.12 -9.90 -8.31
N VAL A 488 11.33 -8.81 -7.58
CA VAL A 488 12.61 -8.10 -7.54
C VAL A 488 13.71 -8.98 -6.97
N LYS A 489 14.86 -8.98 -7.66
CA LYS A 489 16.09 -9.56 -7.16
C LYS A 489 17.20 -8.51 -7.21
N LEU A 490 18.01 -8.48 -6.17
CA LEU A 490 19.15 -7.59 -6.03
C LEU A 490 20.43 -8.42 -5.91
N GLU A 491 21.48 -7.96 -6.57
CA GLU A 491 22.84 -8.50 -6.45
C GLU A 491 23.78 -7.32 -6.27
N ILE A 492 24.36 -7.17 -5.08
CA ILE A 492 25.34 -6.12 -4.80
C ILE A 492 26.63 -6.44 -5.57
N LEU A 493 27.08 -5.49 -6.37
CA LEU A 493 28.29 -5.57 -7.20
C LEU A 493 29.47 -4.87 -6.52
N GLU A 494 29.23 -3.69 -5.95
CA GLU A 494 30.26 -2.85 -5.34
C GLU A 494 29.69 -2.01 -4.18
N GLN A 495 30.54 -1.72 -3.19
CA GLN A 495 30.23 -0.81 -2.09
C GLN A 495 31.48 0.01 -1.72
N SER A 496 31.32 1.32 -1.50
CA SER A 496 32.41 2.24 -1.12
C SER A 496 32.10 3.01 0.15
N ARG A 497 33.15 3.37 0.90
CA ARG A 497 33.10 4.17 2.14
C ARG A 497 33.74 5.52 1.91
#